data_AF-D6NKF7-F1
#
_entry.id   AF-D6NKF7-F1
#
_cell.length_a   1.000
_cell.length_b   1.000
_cell.length_c   1.000
_cell.angle_alpha   90.00
_cell.angle_beta   90.00
_cell.angle_gamma   90.00
#
_symmetry.space_group_name_H-M   'P 1'
#
loop_
_entity.id
_entity.type
_entity.pdbx_description
1 polymer ?
#
loop_
_entity_poly.entity_id
_entity_poly.type
_entity_poly.pdbx_seq_one_letter_code
_entity_poly.pdbx_strand_id
1 'polypeptide(L)'
;EMKTGEGKTLTSVMPAYLNALSGEGVHIVTVNEYLACRESEGEIGDVFRFLGLTVGLNIKDKNIEEKKLAYKCDILYSTNSELGFDYLRDNIQNEIENLLMTREYNYAIIDEVDSILIDEARTPLIISSPAKQGIKFYRDANRFAKTLKENGYIIDLESKTIELSEEGIAKAETFFQIKNLYSGNNYSLLHCIKNALKAVFIVNKNKDYLVDNNKVLIIDQFTGRVLQGRQFSDGLHQALEAKEGCSIEGETEINATITYQNFFRIYKKISGMTGTAKT
;
A
#
# COMPACT_ATOMS: atom_id res chain seq x y z
N GLU A 1 -20.35 24.20 2.49
CA GLU A 1 -21.20 23.49 1.51
C GLU A 1 -21.66 24.49 0.47
N MET A 2 -21.39 24.22 -0.81
CA MET A 2 -21.77 25.05 -1.95
C MET A 2 -22.25 24.12 -3.06
N LYS A 3 -23.43 24.38 -3.64
CA LYS A 3 -23.99 23.52 -4.70
C LYS A 3 -23.09 23.53 -5.95
N THR A 4 -23.23 22.51 -6.78
CA THR A 4 -22.56 22.46 -8.09
C THR A 4 -22.94 23.68 -8.93
N GLY A 5 -21.94 24.35 -9.50
CA GLY A 5 -22.14 25.58 -10.28
C GLY A 5 -22.00 26.89 -9.49
N GLU A 6 -21.92 26.86 -8.15
CA GLU A 6 -21.77 28.05 -7.31
C GLU A 6 -20.35 28.65 -7.30
N GLY A 7 -19.42 28.13 -8.12
CA GLY A 7 -18.05 28.64 -8.19
C GLY A 7 -17.14 28.22 -7.03
N LYS A 8 -17.21 26.96 -6.61
CA LYS A 8 -16.32 26.35 -5.58
C LYS A 8 -14.83 26.66 -5.83
N THR A 9 -14.35 26.37 -7.05
CA THR A 9 -12.95 26.60 -7.44
C THR A 9 -12.52 28.06 -7.23
N LEU A 10 -13.30 29.03 -7.72
CA LEU A 10 -12.98 30.45 -7.55
C LEU A 10 -13.06 30.89 -6.08
N THR A 11 -14.02 30.35 -5.32
CA THR A 11 -14.17 30.64 -3.90
C THR A 11 -12.93 30.19 -3.10
N SER A 12 -12.29 29.09 -3.49
CA SER A 12 -11.08 28.59 -2.82
C SER A 12 -9.88 29.54 -2.92
N VAL A 13 -9.85 30.42 -3.93
CA VAL A 13 -8.76 31.37 -4.17
C VAL A 13 -8.59 32.33 -3.01
N MET A 14 -9.69 32.87 -2.46
CA MET A 14 -9.62 33.86 -1.38
C MET A 14 -8.99 33.32 -0.08
N PRO A 15 -9.46 32.20 0.52
CA PRO A 15 -8.82 31.65 1.71
C PRO A 15 -7.42 31.10 1.39
N ALA A 16 -7.18 30.54 0.20
CA ALA A 16 -5.86 30.08 -0.19
C ALA A 16 -4.85 31.24 -0.21
N TYR A 17 -5.18 32.33 -0.90
CA TYR A 17 -4.34 33.53 -0.98
C TYR A 17 -4.04 34.08 0.41
N LEU A 18 -5.06 34.29 1.25
CA LEU A 18 -4.88 34.82 2.60
C LEU A 18 -3.93 33.97 3.45
N ASN A 19 -4.06 32.65 3.41
CA ASN A 19 -3.23 31.76 4.22
C ASN A 19 -1.83 31.56 3.61
N ALA A 20 -1.66 31.76 2.30
CA ALA A 20 -0.35 31.72 1.65
C ALA A 20 0.53 32.92 2.01
N LEU A 21 -0.05 34.06 2.41
CA LEU A 21 0.71 35.24 2.86
C LEU A 21 1.59 34.99 4.09
N SER A 22 1.38 33.92 4.85
CA SER A 22 2.29 33.53 5.95
C SER A 22 3.60 32.93 5.46
N GLY A 23 3.69 32.52 4.20
CA GLY A 23 4.84 31.80 3.63
C GLY A 23 4.92 30.32 4.04
N GLU A 24 3.94 29.81 4.81
CA GLU A 24 3.91 28.40 5.25
C GLU A 24 3.33 27.43 4.19
N GLY A 25 2.84 27.95 3.07
CA GLY A 25 2.26 27.17 1.98
C GLY A 25 0.80 26.74 2.21
N VAL A 26 0.07 26.56 1.11
CA VAL A 26 -1.32 26.05 1.10
C VAL A 26 -1.46 24.96 0.06
N HIS A 27 -2.06 23.83 0.46
CA HIS A 27 -2.35 22.71 -0.44
C HIS A 27 -3.82 22.73 -0.84
N ILE A 28 -4.09 22.81 -2.14
CA ILE A 28 -5.41 22.66 -2.73
C ILE A 28 -5.50 21.25 -3.32
N VAL A 29 -6.43 20.47 -2.78
CA VAL A 29 -6.56 19.05 -3.06
C VAL A 29 -7.78 18.83 -3.94
N THR A 30 -7.56 18.30 -5.15
CA THR A 30 -8.64 17.96 -6.09
C THR A 30 -8.87 16.45 -6.13
N VAL A 31 -10.01 16.03 -6.70
CA VAL A 31 -10.35 14.61 -6.86
C VAL A 31 -9.56 13.89 -7.97
N ASN A 32 -8.94 14.63 -8.90
CA ASN A 32 -8.14 14.04 -9.97
C ASN A 32 -7.10 15.01 -10.55
N GLU A 33 -6.11 14.44 -11.24
CA GLU A 33 -4.98 15.16 -11.82
C GLU A 33 -5.39 16.13 -12.92
N TYR A 34 -6.42 15.82 -13.72
CA TYR A 34 -6.92 16.72 -14.75
C TYR A 34 -7.42 18.04 -14.14
N LEU A 35 -8.16 17.97 -13.03
CA LEU A 35 -8.63 19.16 -12.32
C LEU A 35 -7.47 19.93 -11.68
N ALA A 36 -6.52 19.24 -11.03
CA ALA A 36 -5.35 19.87 -10.44
C ALA A 36 -4.53 20.63 -11.51
N CYS A 37 -4.31 20.00 -12.66
CA CYS A 37 -3.61 20.58 -13.79
C CYS A 37 -4.37 21.78 -14.37
N ARG A 38 -5.64 21.60 -14.70
CA ARG A 38 -6.49 22.68 -15.23
C ARG A 38 -6.53 23.91 -14.33
N GLU A 39 -6.62 23.71 -13.02
CA GLU A 39 -6.74 24.83 -12.07
C GLU A 39 -5.40 25.51 -11.81
N SER A 40 -4.31 24.75 -11.69
CA SER A 40 -2.97 25.30 -11.47
C SER A 40 -2.38 25.99 -12.70
N GLU A 41 -2.62 25.47 -13.90
CA GLU A 41 -2.09 26.01 -15.16
C GLU A 41 -3.03 27.01 -15.84
N GLY A 42 -4.33 26.98 -15.51
CA GLY A 42 -5.33 27.87 -16.09
C GLY A 42 -5.55 29.18 -15.33
N GLU A 43 -6.71 29.80 -15.60
CA GLU A 43 -7.07 31.13 -15.10
C GLU A 43 -7.02 31.26 -13.57
N ILE A 44 -7.34 30.18 -12.85
CA ILE A 44 -7.33 30.17 -11.37
C ILE A 44 -5.91 30.29 -10.83
N GLY A 45 -4.97 29.52 -11.37
CA GLY A 45 -3.55 29.65 -11.09
C GLY A 45 -2.99 31.01 -11.48
N ASP A 46 -3.48 31.58 -12.59
CA ASP A 46 -3.07 32.91 -13.05
C ASP A 46 -3.48 34.02 -12.08
N VAL A 47 -4.58 33.88 -11.35
CA VAL A 47 -4.94 34.83 -10.29
C VAL A 47 -3.87 34.88 -9.20
N PHE A 48 -3.40 33.71 -8.73
CA PHE A 48 -2.32 33.67 -7.73
C PHE A 48 -1.01 34.25 -8.26
N ARG A 49 -0.63 33.91 -9.50
CA ARG A 49 0.56 34.44 -10.17
C ARG A 49 0.50 35.95 -10.36
N PHE A 50 -0.66 36.46 -10.76
CA PHE A 50 -0.92 37.90 -10.91
C PHE A 50 -0.75 38.63 -9.57
N LEU A 51 -1.18 38.01 -8.46
CA LEU A 51 -1.01 38.55 -7.11
C LEU A 51 0.40 38.35 -6.52
N GLY A 52 1.35 37.82 -7.31
CA GLY A 52 2.75 37.67 -6.91
C GLY A 52 3.08 36.38 -6.16
N LEU A 53 2.16 35.43 -6.07
CA LEU A 53 2.40 34.11 -5.48
C LEU A 53 2.88 33.11 -6.53
N THR A 54 3.64 32.12 -6.07
CA THR A 54 4.05 30.95 -6.85
C THR A 54 3.03 29.83 -6.74
N VAL A 55 2.80 29.11 -7.85
CA VAL A 55 1.85 28.00 -7.92
C VAL A 55 2.58 26.76 -8.41
N GLY A 56 2.49 25.68 -7.64
CA GLY A 56 3.05 24.36 -7.94
C GLY A 56 1.95 23.37 -8.30
N LEU A 57 2.30 22.39 -9.12
CA LEU A 57 1.47 21.24 -9.45
C LEU A 57 2.21 19.97 -9.05
N ASN A 58 1.58 19.10 -8.29
CA ASN A 58 2.10 17.78 -7.94
C ASN A 58 1.15 16.68 -8.42
N ILE A 59 1.60 15.92 -9.40
CA ILE A 59 0.90 14.81 -10.06
C ILE A 59 1.86 13.63 -10.23
N LYS A 60 1.32 12.45 -10.51
CA LYS A 60 2.07 11.21 -10.57
C LYS A 60 3.23 11.25 -11.57
N ASP A 61 3.03 11.86 -12.73
CA ASP A 61 4.00 11.88 -13.83
C ASP A 61 5.18 12.85 -13.61
N LYS A 62 5.18 13.61 -12.51
CA LYS A 62 6.30 14.48 -12.15
C LYS A 62 7.44 13.71 -11.51
N ASN A 63 8.67 14.06 -11.89
CA ASN A 63 9.86 13.54 -11.24
C ASN A 63 10.09 14.17 -9.86
N ILE A 64 11.02 13.62 -9.08
CA ILE A 64 11.33 14.04 -7.71
C ILE A 64 11.69 15.54 -7.63
N GLU A 65 12.49 16.04 -8.56
CA GLU A 65 12.94 17.44 -8.56
C GLU A 65 11.79 18.40 -8.88
N GLU A 66 10.92 18.03 -9.83
CA GLU A 66 9.70 18.79 -10.12
C GLU A 66 8.74 18.83 -8.92
N LYS A 67 8.59 17.71 -8.20
CA LYS A 67 7.77 17.66 -6.99
C LYS A 67 8.34 18.53 -5.89
N LYS A 68 9.66 18.47 -5.64
CA LYS A 68 10.34 19.35 -4.67
C LYS A 68 10.14 20.83 -5.00
N LEU A 69 10.20 21.21 -6.28
CA LEU A 69 9.92 22.58 -6.70
C LEU A 69 8.45 22.95 -6.46
N ALA A 70 7.50 22.06 -6.76
CA ALA A 70 6.09 22.29 -6.52
C ALA A 70 5.78 22.51 -5.03
N TYR A 71 6.35 21.70 -4.13
CA TYR A 71 6.18 21.85 -2.68
C TYR A 71 6.81 23.14 -2.10
N LYS A 72 7.72 23.77 -2.83
CA LYS A 72 8.30 25.08 -2.48
C LYS A 72 7.44 26.26 -2.92
N CYS A 73 6.40 26.04 -3.74
CA CYS A 73 5.48 27.10 -4.11
C CYS A 73 4.59 27.53 -2.94
N ASP A 74 4.03 28.74 -3.03
CA ASP A 74 3.12 29.28 -2.01
C ASP A 74 1.77 28.55 -2.04
N ILE A 75 1.31 28.19 -3.25
CA ILE A 75 0.14 27.35 -3.49
C ILE A 75 0.59 26.06 -4.17
N LEU A 76 0.13 24.92 -3.66
CA LEU A 76 0.31 23.61 -4.29
C LEU A 76 -1.04 23.02 -4.68
N TYR A 77 -1.21 22.70 -5.96
CA TYR A 77 -2.30 21.84 -6.43
C TYR A 77 -1.84 20.39 -6.51
N SER A 78 -2.65 19.47 -5.98
CA SER A 78 -2.38 18.03 -6.05
C SER A 78 -3.65 17.21 -5.85
N THR A 79 -3.54 15.90 -5.97
CA THR A 79 -4.60 14.96 -5.57
C THR A 79 -4.38 14.47 -4.16
N ASN A 80 -5.45 13.99 -3.52
CA ASN A 80 -5.38 13.34 -2.21
C ASN A 80 -4.44 12.12 -2.24
N SER A 81 -4.51 11.32 -3.31
CA SER A 81 -3.67 10.13 -3.48
C SER A 81 -2.19 10.49 -3.56
N GLU A 82 -1.82 11.48 -4.37
CA GLU A 82 -0.42 11.85 -4.59
C GLU A 82 0.20 12.43 -3.31
N LEU A 83 -0.50 13.35 -2.63
CA LEU A 83 -0.04 13.91 -1.35
C LEU A 83 0.18 12.82 -0.28
N GLY A 84 -0.74 11.86 -0.19
CA GLY A 84 -0.62 10.78 0.78
C GLY A 84 0.51 9.80 0.44
N PHE A 85 0.73 9.50 -0.84
CA PHE A 85 1.86 8.67 -1.26
C PHE A 85 3.21 9.37 -1.11
N ASP A 86 3.28 10.67 -1.36
CA ASP A 86 4.48 11.46 -1.09
C ASP A 86 4.80 11.47 0.40
N TYR A 87 3.81 11.65 1.27
CA TYR A 87 3.99 11.55 2.71
C TYR A 87 4.54 10.18 3.13
N LEU A 88 3.96 9.08 2.62
CA LEU A 88 4.44 7.74 2.92
C LEU A 88 5.88 7.53 2.41
N ARG A 89 6.23 8.06 1.22
CA ARG A 89 7.58 7.98 0.65
C ARG A 89 8.59 8.74 1.50
N ASP A 90 8.26 9.94 1.95
CA ASP A 90 9.13 10.75 2.79
C ASP A 90 9.41 10.08 4.14
N ASN A 91 8.43 9.38 4.72
CA ASN A 91 8.62 8.64 5.97
C ASN A 91 9.45 7.35 5.84
N ILE A 92 9.66 6.84 4.62
CA ILE A 92 10.53 5.69 4.34
C ILE A 92 11.94 6.17 3.90
N GLN A 93 12.07 7.45 3.53
CA GLN A 93 13.30 7.98 2.96
C GLN A 93 14.43 8.08 4.00
N ASN A 94 15.63 7.63 3.62
CA ASN A 94 16.80 7.67 4.50
C ASN A 94 17.69 8.91 4.26
N GLU A 95 17.63 9.48 3.05
CA GLU A 95 18.44 10.63 2.65
C GLU A 95 17.59 11.91 2.71
N ILE A 96 18.01 12.86 3.55
CA ILE A 96 17.30 14.13 3.77
C ILE A 96 17.15 14.91 2.45
N GLU A 97 18.15 14.81 1.58
CA GLU A 97 18.20 15.46 0.27
C GLU A 97 17.06 15.00 -0.66
N ASN A 98 16.51 13.81 -0.44
CA ASN A 98 15.46 13.21 -1.26
C ASN A 98 14.05 13.41 -0.69
N LEU A 99 13.91 14.10 0.44
CA LEU A 99 12.60 14.45 0.99
C LEU A 99 11.89 15.45 0.05
N LEU A 100 10.62 15.18 -0.21
CA LEU A 100 9.76 16.05 -1.02
C LEU A 100 9.19 17.18 -0.17
N MET A 101 8.54 16.82 0.94
CA MET A 101 7.96 17.76 1.90
C MET A 101 8.98 18.23 2.93
N THR A 102 9.58 19.38 2.65
CA THR A 102 10.48 20.08 3.56
C THR A 102 9.80 21.15 4.41
N ARG A 103 8.54 21.48 4.08
CA ARG A 103 7.69 22.42 4.83
C ARG A 103 6.71 21.67 5.72
N GLU A 104 6.22 22.33 6.76
CA GLU A 104 5.17 21.77 7.60
C GLU A 104 3.83 21.68 6.84
N TYR A 105 3.00 20.70 7.20
CA TYR A 105 1.63 20.61 6.70
C TYR A 105 0.76 21.71 7.32
N ASN A 106 0.74 22.89 6.69
CA ASN A 106 0.08 24.07 7.23
C ASN A 106 -1.44 24.06 6.99
N TYR A 107 -1.88 24.24 5.73
CA TYR A 107 -3.29 24.36 5.41
C TYR A 107 -3.69 23.53 4.18
N ALA A 108 -4.71 22.69 4.33
CA ALA A 108 -5.35 21.97 3.22
C ALA A 108 -6.75 22.50 2.92
N ILE A 109 -7.04 22.74 1.65
CA ILE A 109 -8.38 22.99 1.12
C ILE A 109 -8.74 21.81 0.22
N ILE A 110 -9.72 21.02 0.64
CA ILE A 110 -10.11 19.76 -0.03
C ILE A 110 -11.37 19.99 -0.86
N ASP A 111 -11.27 19.85 -2.18
CA ASP A 111 -12.43 19.81 -3.06
C ASP A 111 -13.13 18.45 -3.01
N GLU A 112 -14.46 18.46 -3.17
CA GLU A 112 -15.35 17.31 -2.92
C GLU A 112 -14.96 16.52 -1.66
N VAL A 113 -14.91 17.23 -0.53
CA VAL A 113 -14.43 16.71 0.76
C VAL A 113 -15.20 15.48 1.26
N ASP A 114 -16.48 15.34 0.92
CA ASP A 114 -17.29 14.15 1.19
C ASP A 114 -16.75 12.94 0.43
N SER A 115 -16.47 13.09 -0.86
CA SER A 115 -15.90 12.02 -1.69
C SER A 115 -14.52 11.58 -1.14
N ILE A 116 -13.66 12.52 -0.77
CA ILE A 116 -12.29 12.20 -0.31
C ILE A 116 -12.25 11.67 1.12
N LEU A 117 -12.93 12.32 2.08
CA LEU A 117 -12.82 11.99 3.51
C LEU A 117 -13.83 10.96 3.99
N ILE A 118 -14.91 10.71 3.24
CA ILE A 118 -15.94 9.73 3.60
C ILE A 118 -15.89 8.52 2.67
N ASP A 119 -15.99 8.73 1.35
CA ASP A 119 -16.11 7.62 0.41
C ASP A 119 -14.80 6.87 0.19
N GLU A 120 -13.75 7.60 -0.19
CA GLU A 120 -12.43 7.00 -0.47
C GLU A 120 -11.68 6.59 0.79
N ALA A 121 -12.03 7.16 1.94
CA ALA A 121 -11.33 6.96 3.19
C ALA A 121 -11.54 5.56 3.83
N ARG A 122 -12.25 4.67 3.13
CA ARG A 122 -12.45 3.26 3.49
C ARG A 122 -11.21 2.40 3.23
N THR A 123 -10.44 2.72 2.21
CA THR A 123 -9.23 1.97 1.85
C THR A 123 -7.98 2.78 2.21
N PRO A 124 -7.08 2.26 3.05
CA PRO A 124 -5.84 2.96 3.35
C PRO A 124 -4.94 3.04 2.11
N LEU A 125 -4.12 4.09 2.06
CA LEU A 125 -2.97 4.15 1.18
C LEU A 125 -1.91 3.18 1.69
N ILE A 126 -1.32 2.42 0.77
CA ILE A 126 -0.35 1.37 1.07
C ILE A 126 0.81 1.47 0.08
N ILE A 127 2.03 1.63 0.58
CA ILE A 127 3.25 1.38 -0.19
C ILE A 127 3.70 -0.04 0.12
N SER A 128 3.75 -0.87 -0.92
CA SER A 128 4.33 -2.21 -0.84
C SER A 128 5.57 -2.31 -1.71
N SER A 129 6.54 -3.08 -1.24
CA SER A 129 7.74 -3.43 -2.00
C SER A 129 7.79 -4.94 -2.19
N PRO A 130 8.45 -5.43 -3.25
CA PRO A 130 8.81 -6.83 -3.33
C PRO A 130 9.59 -7.23 -2.07
N ALA A 131 9.15 -8.29 -1.40
CA ALA A 131 9.87 -8.84 -0.27
C ALA A 131 11.29 -9.19 -0.71
N LYS A 132 12.30 -8.79 0.08
CA LYS A 132 13.71 -9.09 -0.22
C LYS A 132 14.02 -10.60 -0.17
N GLN A 133 13.12 -11.39 0.43
CA GLN A 133 13.28 -12.82 0.64
C GLN A 133 12.38 -13.65 -0.30
N GLY A 134 12.81 -14.89 -0.57
CA GLY A 134 11.85 -16.00 -0.53
C GLY A 134 11.57 -16.79 -1.80
N ILE A 135 11.61 -16.24 -3.02
CA ILE A 135 11.22 -17.04 -4.21
C ILE A 135 12.06 -18.33 -4.34
N LYS A 136 13.34 -18.27 -3.97
CA LYS A 136 14.27 -19.41 -4.12
C LYS A 136 13.84 -20.64 -3.32
N PHE A 137 13.37 -20.49 -2.09
CA PHE A 137 13.19 -21.63 -1.20
C PHE A 137 11.82 -22.30 -1.29
N TYR A 138 10.80 -21.65 -1.85
CA TYR A 138 9.44 -22.24 -1.90
C TYR A 138 9.39 -23.59 -2.61
N ARG A 139 10.12 -23.75 -3.72
CA ARG A 139 10.16 -25.02 -4.45
C ARG A 139 10.90 -26.11 -3.69
N ASP A 140 12.02 -25.76 -3.07
CA ASP A 140 12.83 -26.71 -2.29
C ASP A 140 12.13 -27.10 -0.99
N ALA A 141 11.49 -26.14 -0.32
CA ALA A 141 10.65 -26.36 0.86
C ALA A 141 9.45 -27.27 0.54
N ASN A 142 8.77 -27.06 -0.59
CA ASN A 142 7.71 -27.96 -1.06
C ASN A 142 8.24 -29.38 -1.35
N ARG A 143 9.41 -29.49 -1.98
CA ARG A 143 10.05 -30.80 -2.21
C ARG A 143 10.35 -31.49 -0.88
N PHE A 144 10.92 -30.78 0.08
CA PHE A 144 11.19 -31.28 1.42
C PHE A 144 9.90 -31.73 2.14
N ALA A 145 8.87 -30.89 2.16
CA ALA A 145 7.58 -31.18 2.81
C ALA A 145 6.96 -32.49 2.28
N LYS A 146 7.03 -32.72 0.96
CA LYS A 146 6.56 -33.98 0.33
C LYS A 146 7.38 -35.22 0.73
N THR A 147 8.60 -35.07 1.26
CA THR A 147 9.40 -36.21 1.74
C THR A 147 9.08 -36.60 3.18
N LEU A 148 8.39 -35.76 3.95
CA LEU A 148 8.10 -36.03 5.36
C LEU A 148 7.05 -37.12 5.50
N LYS A 149 7.25 -37.98 6.51
CA LYS A 149 6.28 -38.97 6.96
C LYS A 149 5.56 -38.44 8.20
N GLU A 150 4.53 -39.14 8.67
CA GLU A 150 3.69 -38.72 9.82
C GLU A 150 4.50 -38.44 11.11
N ASN A 151 5.66 -39.07 11.29
CA ASN A 151 6.53 -38.83 12.43
C ASN A 151 7.39 -37.55 12.32
N GLY A 152 7.43 -36.91 11.15
CA GLY A 152 8.24 -35.74 10.85
C GLY A 152 7.57 -34.40 11.17
N TYR A 153 6.31 -34.39 11.58
CA TYR A 153 5.57 -33.18 11.90
C TYR A 153 4.50 -33.45 12.96
N ILE A 154 4.09 -32.39 13.65
CA ILE A 154 2.98 -32.38 14.59
C ILE A 154 1.92 -31.47 13.98
N ILE A 155 0.73 -32.01 13.74
CA ILE A 155 -0.40 -31.27 13.14
C ILE A 155 -1.55 -31.21 14.12
N ASP A 156 -2.11 -30.01 14.28
CA ASP A 156 -3.39 -29.79 14.95
C ASP A 156 -4.39 -29.27 13.91
N LEU A 157 -5.37 -30.12 13.59
CA LEU A 157 -6.39 -29.85 12.59
C LEU A 157 -7.45 -28.86 13.08
N GLU A 158 -7.66 -28.73 14.39
CA GLU A 158 -8.62 -27.79 14.96
C GLU A 158 -8.07 -26.36 14.85
N SER A 159 -6.82 -26.16 15.26
CA SER A 159 -6.16 -24.85 15.16
C SER A 159 -5.55 -24.57 13.77
N LYS A 160 -5.55 -25.57 12.87
CA LYS A 160 -4.87 -25.52 11.56
C LYS A 160 -3.39 -25.12 11.69
N THR A 161 -2.73 -25.65 12.72
CA THR A 161 -1.29 -25.44 12.95
C THR A 161 -0.50 -26.70 12.62
N ILE A 162 0.72 -26.50 12.13
CA ILE A 162 1.66 -27.59 11.84
C ILE A 162 3.07 -27.13 12.16
N GLU A 163 3.79 -27.98 12.88
CA GLU A 163 5.17 -27.77 13.27
C GLU A 163 6.01 -29.00 12.94
N LEU A 164 7.33 -28.82 12.79
CA LEU A 164 8.24 -29.95 12.63
C LEU A 164 8.44 -30.65 13.98
N SER A 165 8.47 -31.98 13.97
CA SER A 165 8.98 -32.75 15.11
C SER A 165 10.51 -32.69 15.17
N GLU A 166 11.12 -33.20 16.24
CA GLU A 166 12.60 -33.32 16.32
C GLU A 166 13.17 -34.12 15.14
N GLU A 167 12.51 -35.20 14.72
CA GLU A 167 12.89 -35.97 13.53
C GLU A 167 12.76 -35.14 12.25
N GLY A 168 11.70 -34.33 12.13
CA GLY A 168 11.49 -33.41 11.03
C GLY A 168 12.59 -32.34 10.93
N ILE A 169 13.03 -31.81 12.08
CA ILE A 169 14.11 -30.83 12.17
C ILE A 169 15.44 -31.46 11.72
N ALA A 170 15.81 -32.63 12.26
CA ALA A 170 17.04 -33.32 11.88
C ALA A 170 17.06 -33.68 10.38
N LYS A 171 15.91 -34.07 9.83
CA LYS A 171 15.77 -34.32 8.40
C LYS A 171 15.88 -33.05 7.57
N ALA A 172 15.30 -31.94 8.02
CA ALA A 172 15.45 -30.64 7.35
C ALA A 172 16.92 -30.21 7.31
N GLU A 173 17.62 -30.33 8.44
CA GLU A 173 19.04 -29.99 8.56
C GLU A 173 19.90 -30.79 7.58
N THR A 174 19.62 -32.09 7.45
CA THR A 174 20.29 -32.96 6.50
C THR A 174 19.93 -32.62 5.05
N PHE A 175 18.65 -32.38 4.74
CA PHE A 175 18.16 -32.10 3.40
C PHE A 175 18.71 -30.78 2.84
N PHE A 176 18.72 -29.73 3.67
CA PHE A 176 19.20 -28.40 3.31
C PHE A 176 20.69 -28.18 3.60
N GLN A 177 21.39 -29.20 4.12
CA GLN A 177 22.82 -29.17 4.46
C GLN A 177 23.18 -28.03 5.43
N ILE A 178 22.37 -27.84 6.47
CA ILE A 178 22.55 -26.81 7.49
C ILE A 178 22.75 -27.44 8.87
N LYS A 179 23.48 -26.75 9.76
CA LYS A 179 23.75 -27.25 11.11
C LYS A 179 22.64 -27.01 12.11
N ASN A 180 21.88 -25.93 11.95
CA ASN A 180 20.80 -25.55 12.85
C ASN A 180 19.72 -24.80 12.08
N LEU A 181 18.54 -25.40 11.96
CA LEU A 181 17.40 -24.79 11.26
C LEU A 181 16.90 -23.49 11.92
N TYR A 182 17.03 -23.37 13.24
CA TYR A 182 16.57 -22.22 14.03
C TYR A 182 17.61 -21.13 14.21
N SER A 183 18.78 -21.24 13.55
CA SER A 183 19.75 -20.15 13.54
C SER A 183 19.20 -18.94 12.78
N GLY A 184 19.56 -17.72 13.22
CA GLY A 184 19.05 -16.48 12.62
C GLY A 184 19.28 -16.35 11.10
N ASN A 185 20.33 -16.99 10.58
CA ASN A 185 20.64 -17.01 9.15
C ASN A 185 19.63 -17.84 8.31
N ASN A 186 18.90 -18.76 8.95
CA ASN A 186 17.98 -19.69 8.29
C ASN A 186 16.50 -19.31 8.45
N TYR A 187 16.21 -18.11 8.97
CA TYR A 187 14.84 -17.66 9.22
C TYR A 187 13.94 -17.76 7.98
N SER A 188 14.42 -17.30 6.82
CA SER A 188 13.67 -17.37 5.56
C SER A 188 13.36 -18.79 5.13
N LEU A 189 14.32 -19.70 5.31
CA LEU A 189 14.14 -21.11 4.97
C LEU A 189 13.12 -21.76 5.91
N LEU A 190 13.23 -21.50 7.22
CA LEU A 190 12.28 -22.00 8.21
C LEU A 190 10.85 -21.50 7.92
N HIS A 191 10.70 -20.23 7.54
CA HIS A 191 9.40 -19.65 7.12
C HIS A 191 8.84 -20.38 5.89
N CYS A 192 9.63 -20.54 4.83
CA CYS A 192 9.20 -21.29 3.64
C CYS A 192 8.84 -22.75 3.95
N ILE A 193 9.58 -23.43 4.84
CA ILE A 193 9.28 -24.81 5.26
C ILE A 193 7.94 -24.86 6.00
N LYS A 194 7.70 -23.95 6.98
CA LYS A 194 6.42 -23.89 7.70
C LYS A 194 5.24 -23.67 6.74
N ASN A 195 5.39 -22.79 5.76
CA ASN A 195 4.35 -22.54 4.76
C ASN A 195 4.16 -23.71 3.80
N ALA A 196 5.24 -24.39 3.40
CA ALA A 196 5.16 -25.62 2.60
C ALA A 196 4.42 -26.74 3.35
N LEU A 197 4.68 -26.91 4.66
CA LEU A 197 3.95 -27.88 5.50
C LEU A 197 2.45 -27.56 5.53
N LYS A 198 2.07 -26.30 5.81
CA LYS A 198 0.66 -25.87 5.78
C LYS A 198 0.02 -26.13 4.41
N ALA A 199 0.70 -25.73 3.34
CA ALA A 199 0.20 -25.91 1.97
C ALA A 199 0.00 -27.39 1.63
N VAL A 200 0.90 -28.28 2.04
CA VAL A 200 0.84 -29.72 1.72
C VAL A 200 -0.18 -30.46 2.58
N PHE A 201 -0.18 -30.25 3.90
CA PHE A 201 -0.93 -31.10 4.84
C PHE A 201 -2.26 -30.50 5.32
N ILE A 202 -2.41 -29.17 5.31
CA ILE A 202 -3.61 -28.50 5.85
C ILE A 202 -4.54 -28.03 4.72
N VAL A 203 -3.97 -27.42 3.68
CA VAL A 203 -4.75 -26.75 2.63
C VAL A 203 -5.02 -27.69 1.45
N ASN A 204 -6.30 -27.88 1.12
CA ASN A 204 -6.77 -28.88 0.17
C ASN A 204 -7.27 -28.26 -1.14
N LYS A 205 -6.82 -28.84 -2.26
CA LYS A 205 -7.31 -28.52 -3.60
C LYS A 205 -8.78 -28.90 -3.75
N ASN A 206 -9.56 -28.07 -4.44
CA ASN A 206 -11.01 -28.19 -4.63
C ASN A 206 -11.85 -28.02 -3.36
N LYS A 207 -11.25 -27.61 -2.24
CA LYS A 207 -11.95 -27.27 -0.99
C LYS A 207 -11.59 -25.87 -0.52
N ASP A 208 -10.29 -25.60 -0.38
CA ASP A 208 -9.76 -24.33 0.10
C ASP A 208 -9.30 -23.42 -1.07
N TYR A 209 -8.88 -24.01 -2.17
CA TYR A 209 -8.44 -23.33 -3.39
C TYR A 209 -8.65 -24.19 -4.63
N LEU A 210 -8.56 -23.57 -5.80
CA LEU A 210 -8.43 -24.24 -7.10
C LEU A 210 -7.26 -23.66 -7.89
N VAL A 211 -6.88 -24.36 -8.95
CA VAL A 211 -5.85 -23.90 -9.89
C VAL A 211 -6.51 -23.68 -11.24
N ASP A 212 -6.42 -22.46 -11.75
CA ASP A 212 -6.90 -22.10 -13.08
C ASP A 212 -5.88 -21.19 -13.78
N ASN A 213 -5.65 -21.40 -15.07
CA ASN A 213 -4.71 -20.61 -15.88
C ASN A 213 -3.34 -20.37 -15.22
N ASN A 214 -2.76 -21.42 -14.60
CA ASN A 214 -1.48 -21.37 -13.90
C ASN A 214 -1.45 -20.42 -12.67
N LYS A 215 -2.62 -20.14 -12.07
CA LYS A 215 -2.79 -19.33 -10.87
C LYS A 215 -3.60 -20.08 -9.81
N VAL A 216 -3.26 -19.84 -8.54
CA VAL A 216 -4.01 -20.34 -7.39
C VAL A 216 -5.15 -19.37 -7.08
N LEU A 217 -6.39 -19.85 -7.05
CA LEU A 217 -7.57 -19.05 -6.74
C LEU A 217 -8.24 -19.57 -5.46
N ILE A 218 -8.57 -18.67 -4.54
CA ILE A 218 -9.16 -19.03 -3.25
C ILE A 218 -10.65 -19.35 -3.40
N ILE A 219 -11.11 -20.39 -2.73
CA ILE A 219 -12.53 -20.75 -2.65
C ILE A 219 -13.08 -20.30 -1.30
N ASP A 220 -14.23 -19.63 -1.32
CA ASP A 220 -15.03 -19.40 -0.11
C ASP A 220 -15.65 -20.73 0.36
N GLN A 221 -15.30 -21.18 1.56
CA GLN A 221 -15.75 -22.46 2.12
C GLN A 221 -17.26 -22.51 2.38
N PHE A 222 -17.92 -21.36 2.55
CA PHE A 222 -19.36 -21.30 2.79
C PHE A 222 -20.16 -21.33 1.49
N THR A 223 -19.69 -20.60 0.47
CA THR A 223 -20.46 -20.38 -0.76
C THR A 223 -19.95 -21.18 -1.95
N GLY A 224 -18.75 -21.76 -1.87
CA GLY A 224 -18.07 -22.45 -2.97
C GLY A 224 -17.62 -21.53 -4.10
N ARG A 225 -17.75 -20.21 -3.94
CA ARG A 225 -17.40 -19.21 -4.96
C ARG A 225 -15.90 -18.93 -4.98
N VAL A 226 -15.40 -18.63 -6.17
CA VAL A 226 -14.02 -18.22 -6.38
C VAL A 226 -13.86 -16.74 -6.01
N LEU A 227 -12.94 -16.45 -5.10
CA LEU A 227 -12.62 -15.10 -4.66
C LEU A 227 -11.50 -14.52 -5.54
N GLN A 228 -11.87 -13.92 -6.66
CA GLN A 228 -10.91 -13.28 -7.58
C GLN A 228 -10.16 -12.14 -6.90
N GLY A 229 -8.85 -12.04 -7.18
CA GLY A 229 -7.97 -10.99 -6.65
C GLY A 229 -7.55 -11.18 -5.19
N ARG A 230 -8.00 -12.24 -4.51
CA ARG A 230 -7.53 -12.55 -3.15
C ARG A 230 -6.35 -13.52 -3.18
N GLN A 231 -5.36 -13.25 -2.34
CA GLN A 231 -4.21 -14.12 -2.07
C GLN A 231 -4.18 -14.55 -0.61
N PHE A 232 -3.54 -15.67 -0.31
CA PHE A 232 -3.28 -16.08 1.06
C PHE A 232 -2.10 -15.25 1.60
N SER A 233 -2.18 -14.85 2.86
CA SER A 233 -1.15 -14.03 3.50
C SER A 233 0.08 -14.84 3.94
N ASP A 234 1.15 -14.13 4.33
CA ASP A 234 2.32 -14.68 5.02
C ASP A 234 3.02 -15.80 4.26
N GLY A 235 3.16 -15.67 2.93
CA GLY A 235 3.88 -16.63 2.09
C GLY A 235 3.12 -17.94 1.77
N LEU A 236 1.91 -18.12 2.30
CA LEU A 236 1.12 -19.34 2.06
C LEU A 236 0.66 -19.44 0.59
N HIS A 237 0.39 -18.31 -0.07
CA HIS A 237 -0.01 -18.32 -1.49
C HIS A 237 1.12 -18.84 -2.37
N GLN A 238 2.34 -18.36 -2.14
CA GLN A 238 3.56 -18.78 -2.84
C GLN A 238 3.88 -20.25 -2.58
N ALA A 239 3.65 -20.73 -1.36
CA ALA A 239 3.79 -22.16 -1.04
C ALA A 239 2.78 -23.03 -1.80
N LEU A 240 1.54 -22.57 -1.99
CA LEU A 240 0.53 -23.26 -2.82
C LEU A 240 0.89 -23.22 -4.30
N GLU A 241 1.37 -22.10 -4.81
CA GLU A 241 1.88 -21.99 -6.19
C GLU A 241 3.03 -22.98 -6.41
N ALA A 242 3.97 -23.08 -5.46
CA ALA A 242 5.05 -24.06 -5.50
C ALA A 242 4.56 -25.51 -5.39
N LYS A 243 3.53 -25.77 -4.57
CA LYS A 243 2.89 -27.10 -4.42
C LYS A 243 2.32 -27.60 -5.75
N GLU A 244 1.62 -26.72 -6.45
CA GLU A 244 0.90 -27.01 -7.71
C GLU A 244 1.76 -26.81 -8.97
N GLY A 245 2.99 -26.32 -8.82
CA GLY A 245 3.90 -26.08 -9.95
C GLY A 245 3.58 -24.82 -10.77
N CYS A 246 2.80 -23.89 -10.19
CA CYS A 246 2.47 -22.61 -10.81
C CYS A 246 3.68 -21.67 -10.85
N SER A 247 3.54 -20.56 -11.61
CA SER A 247 4.49 -19.46 -11.49
C SER A 247 4.35 -18.85 -10.10
N ILE A 248 5.46 -18.71 -9.38
CA ILE A 248 5.45 -18.13 -8.04
C ILE A 248 5.50 -16.62 -8.19
N GLU A 249 4.44 -15.94 -7.76
CA GLU A 249 4.41 -14.48 -7.71
C GLU A 249 5.20 -14.00 -6.47
N GLY A 250 6.05 -12.99 -6.64
CA GLY A 250 6.85 -12.46 -5.54
C GLY A 250 5.97 -11.96 -4.40
N GLU A 251 6.37 -12.22 -3.15
CA GLU A 251 5.69 -11.64 -1.99
C GLU A 251 5.82 -10.11 -2.02
N THR A 252 4.75 -9.44 -1.60
CA THR A 252 4.78 -8.00 -1.35
C THR A 252 4.67 -7.77 0.14
N GLU A 253 5.63 -7.05 0.72
CA GLU A 253 5.56 -6.59 2.10
C GLU A 253 5.00 -5.16 2.13
N ILE A 254 4.16 -4.87 3.11
CA ILE A 254 3.67 -3.51 3.35
C ILE A 254 4.78 -2.73 4.06
N ASN A 255 5.34 -1.71 3.40
CA ASN A 255 6.37 -0.85 3.98
C ASN A 255 5.79 0.28 4.82
N ALA A 256 4.69 0.89 4.34
CA ALA A 256 4.01 1.94 5.07
C ALA A 256 2.53 2.00 4.67
N THR A 257 1.70 2.46 5.61
CA THR A 257 0.27 2.58 5.42
C THR A 257 -0.29 3.79 6.17
N ILE A 258 -1.25 4.49 5.57
CA ILE A 258 -2.01 5.57 6.23
C ILE A 258 -3.40 5.67 5.61
N THR A 259 -4.42 6.01 6.41
CA THR A 259 -5.75 6.35 5.87
C THR A 259 -5.83 7.83 5.55
N TYR A 260 -6.73 8.25 4.65
CA TYR A 260 -6.92 9.67 4.36
C TYR A 260 -7.30 10.47 5.61
N GLN A 261 -8.12 9.92 6.52
CA GLN A 261 -8.48 10.65 7.75
C GLN A 261 -7.24 10.93 8.61
N ASN A 262 -6.34 9.95 8.75
CA ASN A 262 -5.12 10.14 9.54
C ASN A 262 -4.13 11.05 8.83
N PHE A 263 -4.01 10.96 7.51
CA PHE A 263 -3.15 11.84 6.73
C PHE A 263 -3.57 13.30 6.85
N PHE A 264 -4.85 13.62 6.61
CA PHE A 264 -5.32 15.00 6.67
C PHE A 264 -5.35 15.59 8.09
N ARG A 265 -5.38 14.75 9.14
CA ARG A 265 -5.23 15.20 10.53
C ARG A 265 -3.85 15.76 10.87
N ILE A 266 -2.84 15.52 10.03
CA ILE A 266 -1.49 16.06 10.22
C ILE A 266 -1.44 17.57 9.94
N TYR A 267 -2.34 18.09 9.10
CA TYR A 267 -2.37 19.50 8.78
C TYR A 267 -2.80 20.35 9.98
N LYS A 268 -2.11 21.48 10.21
CA LYS A 268 -2.49 22.45 11.27
C LYS A 268 -3.92 22.95 11.08
N LYS A 269 -4.33 23.13 9.83
CA LYS A 269 -5.67 23.56 9.44
C LYS A 269 -6.17 22.74 8.26
N ILE A 270 -7.42 22.32 8.33
CA ILE A 270 -8.14 21.67 7.22
C ILE A 270 -9.43 22.40 6.93
N SER A 271 -9.79 22.46 5.67
CA SER A 271 -11.10 22.92 5.20
C SER A 271 -11.48 22.15 3.96
N GLY A 272 -12.76 22.18 3.61
CA GLY A 272 -13.20 21.53 2.40
C GLY A 272 -14.46 22.15 1.82
N MET A 273 -14.66 21.89 0.55
CA MET A 273 -15.83 22.28 -0.22
C MET A 273 -16.48 21.03 -0.81
N THR A 274 -17.80 21.03 -0.83
CA THR A 274 -18.63 19.97 -1.41
C THR A 274 -20.05 20.50 -1.59
N GLY A 275 -20.81 19.85 -2.47
CA GLY A 275 -22.24 20.06 -2.63
C GLY A 275 -23.08 19.39 -1.54
N THR A 276 -22.52 18.40 -0.84
CA THR A 276 -23.25 17.50 0.06
C THR A 276 -22.41 17.16 1.29
N ALA A 277 -22.50 17.96 2.36
CA ALA A 277 -21.78 17.68 3.61
C ALA A 277 -22.69 17.48 4.83
N LYS A 278 -23.89 18.05 4.82
CA LYS A 278 -24.74 18.12 6.02
C LYS A 278 -25.41 16.80 6.40
N THR A 279 -25.54 15.87 5.46
CA THR A 279 -26.21 14.56 5.63
C THR A 279 -25.27 13.53 6.23
#